data_AF-A0A098VPX1-F1
#
_entry.id   AF-A0A098VPX1-F1
#
_cell.length_a   1.000
_cell.length_b   1.000
_cell.length_c   1.000
_cell.angle_alpha   90.00
_cell.angle_beta   90.00
_cell.angle_gamma   90.00
#
_symmetry.space_group_name_H-M   'P 1'
#
loop_
_entity.id
_entity.type
_entity.pdbx_description
1 polymer ?
#
loop_
_entity_poly.entity_id
_entity_poly.type
_entity_poly.pdbx_seq_one_letter_code
_entity_poly.pdbx_strand_id
1 'polypeptide(L)'
;MKTESQLVKSRFNGDIPASPTYASDQESPMSAIISEILLNGVEKSTILELPWWLASTLLQVNFVDISLPRAFNQRSREALQMGPWATNLCELSPFFYRFSIKLLPVYAIRFLNDLELQIQFHCTSWWFRLDLVFDFRPSCSALKKSSGWL
;
A
#
# COMPACT_ATOMS: atom_id res chain seq x y z
N MET A 1 13.44 -2.38 1.55
CA MET A 1 12.20 -3.17 1.80
C MET A 1 11.16 -2.79 0.74
N LYS A 2 10.50 -3.74 0.06
CA LYS A 2 9.70 -3.50 -1.17
C LYS A 2 8.43 -2.62 -1.01
N THR A 3 8.00 -2.31 0.21
CA THR A 3 6.79 -1.50 0.44
C THR A 3 7.04 0.01 0.47
N GLU A 4 8.29 0.45 0.58
CA GLU A 4 8.63 1.88 0.63
C GLU A 4 8.62 2.53 -0.74
N SER A 5 8.92 1.76 -1.78
CA SER A 5 8.82 2.17 -3.18
C SER A 5 7.39 2.12 -3.73
N GLN A 6 6.40 1.76 -2.92
CA GLN A 6 5.01 1.75 -3.35
C GLN A 6 4.54 3.19 -3.56
N LEU A 7 4.08 3.49 -4.77
CA LEU A 7 3.59 4.80 -5.14
C LEU A 7 2.20 5.05 -4.58
N VAL A 8 1.98 6.26 -4.07
CA VAL A 8 0.70 6.71 -3.53
C VAL A 8 0.37 8.08 -4.07
N LYS A 9 -0.89 8.22 -4.50
CA LYS A 9 -1.45 9.48 -4.96
C LYS A 9 -1.50 10.48 -3.81
N SER A 10 -0.77 11.56 -3.99
CA SER A 10 -0.42 12.55 -2.99
C SER A 10 -0.75 13.93 -3.55
N ARG A 11 -1.60 14.67 -2.85
CA ARG A 11 -2.02 16.04 -3.22
C ARG A 11 -1.18 17.04 -2.45
N PHE A 12 -0.55 17.99 -3.11
CA PHE A 12 0.23 19.04 -2.43
C PHE A 12 -0.68 20.11 -1.83
N ASN A 13 -0.41 20.50 -0.58
CA ASN A 13 -1.17 21.54 0.12
C ASN A 13 -0.60 22.96 -0.10
N GLY A 14 0.65 23.05 -0.55
CA GLY A 14 1.34 24.30 -0.87
C GLY A 14 2.12 24.20 -2.17
N ASP A 15 2.60 25.35 -2.64
CA ASP A 15 3.42 25.46 -3.84
C ASP A 15 4.88 25.08 -3.53
N ILE A 16 5.50 24.30 -4.42
CA ILE A 16 6.96 24.10 -4.45
C ILE A 16 7.47 24.95 -5.62
N PRO A 17 8.22 26.03 -5.38
CA PRO A 17 8.83 26.78 -6.46
C PRO A 17 9.90 25.93 -7.15
N ALA A 18 10.04 26.08 -8.47
CA ALA A 18 11.13 25.48 -9.22
C ALA A 18 12.48 25.92 -8.63
N SER A 19 13.40 24.98 -8.44
CA SER A 19 14.73 25.25 -7.90
C SER A 19 15.79 24.97 -8.98
N PRO A 20 16.47 26.00 -9.52
CA PRO A 20 17.46 25.80 -10.58
C PRO A 20 18.76 25.15 -10.09
N THR A 21 18.91 24.89 -8.78
CA THR A 21 20.20 24.53 -8.15
C THR A 21 20.58 23.05 -8.27
N TYR A 22 19.68 22.15 -8.68
CA TYR A 22 19.93 20.69 -8.65
C TYR A 22 20.39 20.06 -9.97
N ALA A 23 20.80 20.85 -10.96
CA ALA A 23 21.16 20.35 -12.30
C ALA A 23 22.51 19.61 -12.41
N SER A 24 23.24 19.42 -11.31
CA SER A 24 24.53 18.74 -11.30
C SER A 24 24.55 17.63 -10.27
N ASP A 25 24.57 16.39 -10.79
CA ASP A 25 25.07 15.16 -10.18
C ASP A 25 24.02 14.10 -9.76
N GLN A 26 24.21 12.92 -10.36
CA GLN A 26 23.72 11.56 -10.07
C GLN A 26 22.47 11.00 -10.78
N GLU A 27 22.76 10.07 -11.71
CA GLU A 27 21.89 9.03 -12.24
C GLU A 27 21.47 8.04 -11.13
N SER A 28 20.26 8.17 -10.61
CA SER A 28 19.61 7.12 -9.83
C SER A 28 18.16 7.03 -10.29
N PRO A 29 17.55 5.85 -10.52
CA PRO A 29 16.24 5.74 -11.15
C PRO A 29 15.08 6.32 -10.31
N MET A 30 15.30 6.71 -9.06
CA MET A 30 14.36 7.51 -8.26
C MET A 30 14.44 9.03 -8.54
N SER A 31 15.35 9.45 -9.42
CA SER A 31 15.61 10.86 -9.75
C SER A 31 14.56 11.47 -10.66
N ALA A 32 13.81 10.69 -11.46
CA ALA A 32 12.91 11.24 -12.46
C ALA A 32 11.79 12.10 -11.83
N ILE A 33 11.06 11.56 -10.85
CA ILE A 33 9.96 12.28 -10.19
C ILE A 33 10.49 13.48 -9.38
N ILE A 34 11.59 13.28 -8.67
CA ILE A 34 12.22 14.34 -7.86
C ILE A 34 12.74 15.46 -8.77
N SER A 35 13.35 15.09 -9.91
CA SER A 35 13.82 16.05 -10.91
C SER A 35 12.66 16.79 -11.54
N GLU A 36 11.55 16.14 -11.88
CA GLU A 36 10.38 16.80 -12.47
C GLU A 36 9.76 17.82 -11.49
N ILE A 37 9.63 17.45 -10.22
CA ILE A 37 9.16 18.34 -9.14
C ILE A 37 10.09 19.54 -8.97
N LEU A 38 11.41 19.32 -8.95
CA LEU A 38 12.39 20.36 -8.71
C LEU A 38 12.63 21.26 -9.92
N LEU A 39 12.51 20.74 -11.15
CA LEU A 39 12.78 21.47 -12.38
C LEU A 39 11.61 22.36 -12.80
N ASN A 40 10.37 21.88 -12.64
CA ASN A 40 9.17 22.59 -13.10
C ASN A 40 8.43 23.32 -11.97
N GLY A 41 8.72 22.96 -10.70
CA GLY A 41 7.90 23.38 -9.58
C GLY A 41 6.56 22.64 -9.56
N VAL A 42 5.89 22.66 -8.41
CA VAL A 42 4.59 22.00 -8.21
C VAL A 42 3.62 23.03 -7.67
N GLU A 43 2.51 23.23 -8.38
CA GLU A 43 1.43 24.10 -7.92
C GLU A 43 0.63 23.41 -6.80
N LYS A 44 0.06 24.21 -5.91
CA LYS A 44 -0.86 23.78 -4.88
C LYS A 44 -1.99 22.96 -5.51
N SER A 45 -2.41 21.93 -4.79
CA SER A 45 -3.43 20.96 -5.19
C SER A 45 -3.06 20.02 -6.33
N THR A 46 -1.85 20.10 -6.87
CA THR A 46 -1.33 19.12 -7.83
C THR A 46 -1.29 17.73 -7.20
N ILE A 47 -1.71 16.72 -7.97
CA ILE A 47 -1.73 15.32 -7.55
C ILE A 47 -0.58 14.62 -8.24
N LEU A 48 0.38 14.12 -7.46
CA LEU A 48 1.50 13.33 -7.95
C LEU A 48 1.53 11.97 -7.27
N GLU A 49 2.08 10.99 -7.97
CA GLU A 49 2.33 9.67 -7.40
C GLU A 49 3.70 9.67 -6.73
N LEU A 50 3.71 9.75 -5.40
CA LEU A 50 4.94 9.78 -4.61
C LEU A 50 5.20 8.42 -3.98
N PRO A 51 6.46 7.98 -3.89
CA PRO A 51 6.83 6.84 -3.07
C PRO A 51 6.39 7.03 -1.62
N TRP A 52 5.94 5.95 -0.97
CA TRP A 52 5.44 5.99 0.40
C TRP A 52 6.42 6.62 1.39
N TRP A 53 7.72 6.34 1.27
CA TRP A 53 8.72 6.91 2.17
C TRP A 53 8.70 8.45 2.15
N LEU A 54 8.57 9.04 0.97
CA LEU A 54 8.51 10.49 0.78
C LEU A 54 7.14 11.06 1.15
N ALA A 55 6.07 10.39 0.73
CA ALA A 55 4.71 10.82 1.08
C ALA A 55 4.50 10.84 2.60
N SER A 56 5.04 9.83 3.31
CA SER A 56 4.89 9.70 4.76
C SER A 56 5.60 10.81 5.54
N THR A 57 6.79 11.24 5.10
CA THR A 57 7.52 12.34 5.74
C THR A 57 6.86 13.69 5.43
N LEU A 58 6.39 13.89 4.19
CA LEU A 58 5.66 15.11 3.81
C LEU A 58 4.28 15.24 4.49
N LEU A 59 3.63 14.11 4.77
CA LEU A 59 2.38 14.10 5.54
C LEU A 59 2.59 14.54 6.99
N GLN A 60 3.69 14.14 7.64
CA GLN A 60 3.99 14.54 9.03
C GLN A 60 4.12 16.06 9.19
N VAL A 61 4.60 16.75 8.15
CA VAL A 61 4.72 18.22 8.11
C VAL A 61 3.49 18.90 7.50
N ASN A 62 2.39 18.18 7.28
CA ASN A 62 1.13 18.65 6.66
C ASN A 62 1.29 19.27 5.26
N PHE A 63 2.38 18.93 4.56
CA PHE A 63 2.69 19.50 3.24
C PHE A 63 1.94 18.79 2.11
N VAL A 64 1.56 17.53 2.34
CA VAL A 64 0.89 16.67 1.37
C VAL A 64 -0.28 15.94 2.03
N ASP A 65 -1.37 15.87 1.28
CA ASP A 65 -2.56 15.07 1.54
C ASP A 65 -2.50 13.74 0.78
N ILE A 66 -2.39 12.64 1.50
CA ILE A 66 -2.36 11.31 0.90
C ILE A 66 -3.78 10.83 0.62
N SER A 67 -4.05 10.44 -0.63
CA SER A 67 -5.29 9.78 -1.01
C SER A 67 -5.17 8.26 -0.92
N LEU A 68 -6.29 7.61 -0.65
CA LEU A 68 -6.33 6.19 -0.40
C LEU A 68 -6.04 5.41 -1.69
N PRO A 69 -5.10 4.44 -1.66
CA PRO A 69 -4.90 3.56 -2.80
C PRO A 69 -6.20 2.82 -3.11
N ARG A 70 -6.43 2.55 -4.40
CA ARG A 70 -7.64 1.87 -4.88
C ARG A 70 -7.91 0.56 -4.13
N ALA A 71 -6.86 -0.15 -3.71
CA ALA A 71 -6.94 -1.39 -2.94
C ALA A 71 -7.69 -1.25 -1.59
N PHE A 72 -7.74 -0.04 -1.02
CA PHE A 72 -8.33 0.25 0.28
C PHE A 72 -9.53 1.20 0.17
N ASN A 73 -10.08 1.36 -1.03
CA ASN A 73 -11.29 2.15 -1.22
C ASN A 73 -12.53 1.41 -0.66
N GLN A 74 -13.62 2.14 -0.53
CA GLN A 74 -14.88 1.60 -0.01
C GLN A 74 -15.35 0.34 -0.76
N ARG A 75 -15.26 0.34 -2.09
CA ARG A 75 -15.68 -0.81 -2.92
C ARG A 75 -14.86 -2.07 -2.64
N SER A 76 -13.54 -1.93 -2.46
CA SER A 76 -12.65 -3.03 -2.10
C SER A 76 -12.96 -3.53 -0.70
N ARG A 77 -13.33 -2.63 0.23
CA ARG A 77 -13.78 -3.01 1.58
C ARG A 77 -15.07 -3.82 1.54
N GLU A 78 -16.06 -3.36 0.79
CA GLU A 78 -17.34 -4.07 0.59
C GLU A 78 -17.15 -5.45 -0.06
N ALA A 79 -16.32 -5.55 -1.10
CA ALA A 79 -16.02 -6.82 -1.76
C ALA A 79 -15.41 -7.85 -0.80
N LEU A 80 -14.50 -7.41 0.06
CA LEU A 80 -13.86 -8.23 1.08
C LEU A 80 -14.80 -8.58 2.25
N GLN A 81 -15.76 -7.70 2.60
CA GLN A 81 -16.81 -8.00 3.57
C GLN A 81 -17.80 -9.05 3.04
N MET A 82 -18.15 -8.98 1.75
CA MET A 82 -19.03 -9.95 1.11
C MET A 82 -18.38 -11.33 0.98
N GLY A 83 -17.07 -11.37 0.76
CA GLY A 83 -16.35 -12.62 0.57
C GLY A 83 -14.84 -12.44 0.68
N PRO A 84 -14.25 -12.60 1.88
CA PRO A 84 -12.83 -12.39 2.06
C PRO A 84 -12.01 -13.47 1.37
N TRP A 85 -12.57 -14.60 0.96
CA TRP A 85 -11.91 -15.69 0.24
C TRP A 85 -11.95 -15.52 -1.28
N ALA A 86 -13.01 -14.90 -1.82
CA ALA A 86 -13.24 -14.73 -3.25
C ALA A 86 -12.46 -13.57 -3.88
N THR A 87 -11.91 -12.69 -3.05
CA THR A 87 -11.18 -11.49 -3.47
C THR A 87 -9.71 -11.80 -3.72
N ASN A 88 -9.14 -11.41 -4.86
CA ASN A 88 -7.71 -11.59 -5.08
C ASN A 88 -6.92 -10.41 -4.48
N LEU A 89 -6.33 -10.61 -3.30
CA LEU A 89 -5.53 -9.56 -2.64
C LEU A 89 -4.26 -9.21 -3.41
N CYS A 90 -3.68 -10.16 -4.14
CA CYS A 90 -2.47 -9.93 -4.93
C CYS A 90 -2.73 -8.96 -6.09
N GLU A 91 -3.89 -9.09 -6.73
CA GLU A 91 -4.36 -8.16 -7.77
C GLU A 91 -4.67 -6.77 -7.22
N LEU A 92 -5.19 -6.68 -5.99
CA LEU A 92 -5.45 -5.40 -5.34
C LEU A 92 -4.15 -4.70 -4.94
N SER A 93 -3.26 -5.41 -4.24
CA SER A 93 -1.96 -4.91 -3.82
C SER A 93 -1.05 -6.09 -3.46
N PRO A 94 0.11 -6.26 -4.11
CA PRO A 94 1.05 -7.34 -3.82
C PRO A 94 1.50 -7.41 -2.34
N PHE A 95 1.41 -6.28 -1.62
CA PHE A 95 1.77 -6.18 -0.21
C PHE A 95 0.60 -5.69 0.66
N PHE A 96 -0.64 -6.10 0.33
CA PHE A 96 -1.88 -5.65 0.96
C PHE A 96 -1.77 -5.53 2.49
N TYR A 97 -1.44 -6.63 3.18
CA TYR A 97 -1.35 -6.67 4.65
C TYR A 97 -0.22 -5.85 5.25
N ARG A 98 0.90 -5.74 4.55
CA ARG A 98 2.05 -4.99 5.07
C ARG A 98 1.85 -3.49 4.86
N PHE A 99 1.16 -3.12 3.79
CA PHE A 99 0.90 -1.74 3.44
C PHE A 99 -0.28 -1.14 4.21
N SER A 100 -1.33 -1.93 4.46
CA SER A 100 -2.46 -1.54 5.33
C SER A 100 -2.03 -1.13 6.73
N ILE A 101 -1.07 -1.85 7.33
CA ILE A 101 -0.54 -1.53 8.66
C ILE A 101 0.16 -0.16 8.64
N LYS A 102 0.87 0.17 7.56
CA LYS A 102 1.51 1.47 7.38
C LYS A 102 0.50 2.60 7.14
N LEU A 103 -0.65 2.29 6.53
CA LEU A 103 -1.74 3.25 6.30
C LEU A 103 -2.58 3.54 7.56
N LEU A 104 -2.67 2.62 8.52
CA LEU A 104 -3.52 2.77 9.72
C LEU A 104 -3.34 4.12 10.45
N PRO A 105 -2.11 4.61 10.72
CA PRO A 105 -1.93 5.92 11.36
C PRO A 105 -2.48 7.08 10.52
N VAL A 106 -2.39 6.97 9.19
CA VAL A 106 -2.91 7.98 8.26
C VAL A 106 -4.45 8.01 8.29
N TYR A 107 -5.09 6.85 8.41
CA TYR A 107 -6.53 6.74 8.61
C TYR A 107 -6.98 7.32 9.96
N ALA A 108 -6.22 7.06 11.03
CA ALA A 108 -6.56 7.53 12.36
C ALA A 108 -6.62 9.06 12.43
N ILE A 109 -5.69 9.72 11.74
CA ILE A 109 -5.59 11.19 11.72
C ILE A 109 -6.70 11.81 10.85
N ARG A 110 -7.07 11.16 9.74
CA ARG A 110 -7.95 11.76 8.70
C ARG A 110 -9.41 11.33 8.79
N PHE A 111 -9.66 10.13 9.28
CA PHE A 111 -10.98 9.50 9.31
C PHE A 111 -11.18 8.77 10.65
N LEU A 112 -11.33 9.54 11.74
CA LEU A 112 -11.56 9.00 13.10
C LEU A 112 -12.70 7.97 13.14
N ASN A 113 -13.75 8.16 12.34
CA ASN A 113 -14.91 7.25 12.28
C ASN A 113 -14.68 6.00 11.42
N ASP A 114 -13.67 6.00 10.55
CA ASP A 114 -13.42 4.93 9.57
C ASP A 114 -12.26 4.03 10.00
N LEU A 115 -11.51 4.42 11.04
CA LEU A 115 -10.39 3.65 11.59
C LEU A 115 -10.86 2.32 12.18
N GLU A 116 -11.96 2.33 12.93
CA GLU A 116 -12.51 1.12 13.55
C GLU A 116 -12.97 0.12 12.49
N LEU A 117 -13.68 0.61 11.47
CA LEU A 117 -14.06 -0.20 10.30
C LEU A 117 -12.84 -0.75 9.57
N GLN A 118 -11.76 0.03 9.43
CA GLN A 118 -10.53 -0.40 8.78
C GLN A 118 -9.78 -1.48 9.58
N ILE A 119 -9.69 -1.33 10.90
CA ILE A 119 -9.06 -2.32 11.79
C ILE A 119 -9.88 -3.60 11.79
N GLN A 120 -11.21 -3.50 11.95
CA GLN A 120 -12.13 -4.64 11.94
C GLN A 120 -12.06 -5.38 10.60
N PHE A 121 -12.05 -4.65 9.49
CA PHE A 121 -11.84 -5.15 8.14
C PHE A 121 -10.51 -5.89 7.98
N HIS A 122 -9.43 -5.30 8.51
CA HIS A 122 -8.11 -5.88 8.42
C HIS A 122 -8.06 -7.22 9.16
N CYS A 123 -8.53 -7.22 10.42
CA CYS A 123 -8.58 -8.38 11.28
C CYS A 123 -9.51 -9.48 10.72
N THR A 124 -10.70 -9.14 10.22
CA THR A 124 -11.62 -10.14 9.64
C THR A 124 -11.04 -10.77 8.37
N SER A 125 -10.52 -9.97 7.45
CA SER A 125 -9.89 -10.52 6.23
C SER A 125 -8.69 -11.41 6.55
N TRP A 126 -7.91 -11.06 7.58
CA TRP A 126 -6.75 -11.85 8.00
C TRP A 126 -7.19 -13.11 8.72
N TRP A 127 -8.13 -13.04 9.65
CA TRP A 127 -8.66 -14.16 10.41
C TRP A 127 -9.28 -15.23 9.49
N PHE A 128 -10.21 -14.85 8.60
CA PHE A 128 -10.84 -15.78 7.66
C PHE A 128 -9.85 -16.45 6.70
N ARG A 129 -8.72 -15.80 6.41
CA ARG A 129 -7.68 -16.37 5.54
C ARG A 129 -6.62 -17.14 6.30
N LEU A 130 -6.39 -16.86 7.58
CA LEU A 130 -5.53 -17.68 8.42
C LEU A 130 -6.10 -19.09 8.51
N ASP A 131 -7.42 -19.25 8.68
CA ASP A 131 -8.08 -20.56 8.64
C ASP A 131 -7.76 -21.30 7.32
N LEU A 132 -7.86 -20.62 6.17
CA LEU A 132 -7.54 -21.19 4.85
C LEU A 132 -6.05 -21.50 4.65
N VAL A 133 -5.14 -20.68 5.21
CA VAL A 133 -3.68 -20.85 5.08
C VAL A 133 -3.17 -21.95 6.01
N PHE A 134 -3.75 -22.08 7.21
CA PHE A 134 -3.41 -23.15 8.15
C PHE A 134 -4.02 -24.49 7.76
N ASP A 135 -5.17 -24.52 7.06
CA ASP A 135 -5.65 -25.73 6.40
C ASP A 135 -4.75 -26.15 5.21
N PHE A 136 -3.94 -25.22 4.68
CA PHE A 136 -2.99 -25.45 3.58
C PHE A 136 -1.56 -25.74 4.05
N ARG A 137 -1.35 -26.78 4.87
CA ARG A 137 -0.12 -27.62 4.81
C ARG A 137 -0.15 -28.85 5.74
N PRO A 138 0.26 -30.04 5.27
CA PRO A 138 -0.08 -30.67 3.99
C PRO A 138 -0.48 -32.16 4.14
N SER A 139 -1.19 -32.73 3.16
CA SER A 139 -0.95 -34.14 2.78
C SER A 139 -0.36 -34.20 1.38
N CYS A 140 0.84 -33.64 1.25
CA CYS A 140 1.82 -34.03 0.25
C CYS A 140 2.80 -34.99 0.92
N SER A 141 2.30 -36.16 1.33
CA SER A 141 3.11 -37.31 1.78
C SER A 141 2.25 -38.58 1.80
N ALA A 142 1.80 -39.04 0.63
CA ALA A 142 1.29 -40.40 0.44
C ALA A 142 1.52 -40.92 -0.99
N LEU A 143 2.66 -40.61 -1.59
CA LEU A 143 3.23 -41.37 -2.71
C LEU A 143 4.48 -42.11 -2.21
N LYS A 144 4.26 -43.21 -1.47
CA LYS A 144 5.16 -44.37 -1.32
C LYS A 144 4.58 -45.38 -0.32
N LYS A 145 3.84 -46.36 -0.83
CA LYS A 145 3.92 -47.75 -0.38
C LYS A 145 3.97 -48.63 -1.62
N SER A 146 5.14 -48.69 -2.24
CA SER A 146 5.56 -49.91 -2.92
C SER A 146 6.04 -50.91 -1.87
N SER A 147 5.94 -52.19 -2.23
CA SER A 147 6.44 -53.42 -1.58
C SER A 147 5.53 -54.07 -0.53
N GLY A 148 4.92 -55.16 -0.96
CA GLY A 148 4.34 -56.23 -0.15
C GLY A 148 3.91 -57.39 -1.04
N TRP A 149 4.88 -58.06 -1.69
CA TRP A 149 4.69 -59.44 -2.14
C TRP A 149 4.61 -60.31 -0.89
N LEU A 150 3.50 -61.05 -0.74
CA LEU A 150 3.38 -62.42 -0.26
C LEU A 150 1.93 -62.87 -0.42
#